data_AF-A0A502IBX2-F1
#
_entry.id   AF-A0A502IBX2-F1
#
_cell.length_a   1.000
_cell.length_b   1.000
_cell.length_c   1.000
_cell.angle_alpha   90.00
_cell.angle_beta   90.00
_cell.angle_gamma   90.00
#
_symmetry.space_group_name_H-M   'P 1'
#
loop_
_entity.id
_entity.type
_entity.pdbx_description
1 polymer ?
#
loop_
_entity_poly.entity_id
_entity_poly.type
_entity_poly.pdbx_seq_one_letter_code
_entity_poly.pdbx_strand_id
1 'polypeptide(L)' 'MSLNPESKYPSRRSYVVKLRSDAEPDALKGRLENLVTGRQREFSSAEELLESIGADLASAAGEQAIDSDSE' A
#
# COMPACT_ATOMS: atom_id res chain seq x y z
N MET A 1 -8.81 -5.24 21.74
CA MET A 1 -8.94 -3.94 21.06
C MET A 1 -9.69 -4.16 19.76
N SER A 2 -10.86 -3.55 19.60
CA SER A 2 -11.61 -3.52 18.34
C SER A 2 -11.26 -2.23 17.60
N LEU A 3 -10.65 -2.35 16.43
CA LEU A 3 -10.38 -1.20 15.56
C LEU A 3 -11.71 -0.76 14.93
N ASN A 4 -11.94 0.55 14.88
CA ASN A 4 -13.17 1.13 14.33
C ASN A 4 -13.32 0.78 12.83
N PRO A 5 -14.42 0.14 12.41
CA PRO A 5 -14.62 -0.28 11.02
C PRO A 5 -14.87 0.91 10.07
N GLU A 6 -15.39 2.04 10.56
CA GLU A 6 -15.62 3.22 9.74
C GLU A 6 -14.43 4.18 9.78
N SER A 7 -13.54 4.04 8.81
CA SER A 7 -12.48 5.03 8.58
C SER A 7 -13.05 6.25 7.85
N LYS A 8 -13.33 7.33 8.59
CA LYS A 8 -13.70 8.67 8.06
C LYS A 8 -12.67 9.32 7.10
N TYR A 9 -11.57 8.64 6.83
CA TYR A 9 -10.55 9.00 5.85
C TYR A 9 -10.24 7.75 5.05
N PRO A 10 -9.91 7.81 3.75
CA PRO A 10 -9.42 6.64 3.03
C PRO A 10 -8.03 6.27 3.58
N SER A 11 -8.02 5.61 4.74
CA SER A 11 -6.87 5.30 5.57
C SER A 11 -5.96 4.25 4.93
N ARG A 12 -6.51 3.48 3.98
CA ARG A 12 -5.83 2.44 3.18
C ARG A 12 -4.64 2.91 2.34
N ARG A 13 -4.36 4.22 2.31
CA ARG A 13 -3.27 4.85 1.53
C ARG A 13 -2.06 5.25 2.38
N SER A 14 -1.99 4.76 3.62
CA SER A 14 -0.86 5.04 4.51
C SER A 14 0.21 3.98 4.34
N TYR A 15 1.40 4.40 3.90
CA TYR A 15 2.51 3.50 3.65
C TYR A 15 3.76 3.94 4.41
N VAL A 16 4.59 2.96 4.78
CA VAL A 16 5.95 3.19 5.24
C VAL A 16 6.91 2.67 4.17
N VAL A 17 7.83 3.53 3.74
CA VAL A 17 8.93 3.17 2.86
C VAL A 17 10.19 3.04 3.70
N LYS A 18 10.83 1.87 3.67
CA LYS A 18 12.12 1.62 4.31
C LYS A 18 13.16 1.42 3.22
N LEU A 19 14.02 2.42 3.02
CA LEU A 19 15.15 2.27 2.12
C LEU A 19 16.21 1.38 2.76
N ARG A 20 16.84 0.53 1.95
CA ARG A 20 18.01 -0.21 2.38
C ARG A 20 19.23 0.69 2.41
N SER A 21 20.24 0.30 3.20
CA SER A 21 21.49 1.05 3.33
C SER A 21 22.32 1.11 2.03
N ASP A 22 22.03 0.22 1.08
CA ASP A 22 22.66 0.11 -0.24
C ASP A 22 21.78 0.67 -1.38
N ALA A 23 20.77 1.49 -1.04
CA ALA A 23 19.97 2.19 -2.04
C ALA A 23 20.77 3.34 -2.66
N GLU A 24 20.85 3.35 -3.98
CA GLU A 24 21.49 4.39 -4.78
C GLU A 24 20.42 5.20 -5.53
N PRO A 25 20.70 6.45 -5.97
CA PRO A 25 19.75 7.24 -6.75
C PRO A 25 19.20 6.51 -7.99
N ASP A 26 20.06 5.74 -8.66
CA ASP A 26 19.71 4.97 -9.86
C ASP A 26 19.23 3.54 -9.54
N ALA A 27 19.25 3.14 -8.27
CA ALA A 27 18.88 1.81 -7.81
C ALA A 27 18.18 1.90 -6.45
N LEU A 28 16.93 2.38 -6.49
CA LEU A 28 16.11 2.58 -5.31
C LEU A 28 15.64 1.22 -4.75
N LYS A 29 16.33 0.74 -3.72
CA LYS A 29 16.05 -0.57 -3.11
C LYS A 29 15.49 -0.41 -1.70
N GLY A 30 14.46 -1.18 -1.38
CA GLY A 30 13.79 -1.03 -0.10
C GLY A 30 12.63 -1.98 0.09
N ARG A 31 11.81 -1.65 1.09
CA ARG A 31 10.56 -2.34 1.38
C ARG A 31 9.44 -1.33 1.60
N LEU A 32 8.30 -1.59 0.97
CA LEU A 32 7.05 -0.89 1.17
C LEU A 32 6.18 -1.68 2.14
N GLU A 33 5.54 -0.99 3.08
CA GLU A 33 4.60 -1.57 4.04
C GLU A 33 3.31 -0.76 4.07
N ASN A 34 2.17 -1.39 3.77
CA ASN A 34 0.85 -0.78 3.87
C ASN A 34 0.37 -0.89 5.32
N LEU A 35 0.16 0.25 5.99
CA LEU A 35 -0.17 0.28 7.42
C LEU A 35 -1.57 -0.21 7.75
N VAL A 36 -2.48 -0.25 6.77
CA VAL A 36 -3.85 -0.70 6.98
C VAL A 36 -3.99 -2.19 6.70
N THR A 37 -3.38 -2.68 5.63
CA THR A 37 -3.48 -4.10 5.26
C THR A 37 -2.37 -4.96 5.87
N GLY A 38 -1.31 -4.34 6.40
CA GLY A 38 -0.10 -5.00 6.89
C GLY A 38 0.75 -5.64 5.78
N ARG A 39 0.37 -5.50 4.51
CA ARG A 39 1.10 -6.09 3.38
C ARG A 39 2.47 -5.44 3.24
N GLN A 40 3.48 -6.28 3.03
CA GLN A 40 4.86 -5.85 2.83
C GLN A 40 5.37 -6.38 1.48
N ARG A 41 6.12 -5.55 0.77
CA ARG A 41 6.75 -5.94 -0.49
C ARG A 41 8.10 -5.26 -0.67
N GLU A 42 9.09 -6.05 -1.06
CA GLU A 42 10.41 -5.52 -1.43
C GLU A 42 10.36 -4.93 -2.84
N PHE A 43 11.17 -3.91 -3.08
CA PHE A 43 11.35 -3.30 -4.39
C PHE A 43 12.84 -3.03 -4.60
N SER A 44 13.26 -3.11 -5.86
CA SER A 44 14.64 -2.90 -6.29
C SER A 44 14.82 -1.72 -7.25
N SER A 45 13.70 -1.14 -7.71
CA SER A 45 13.64 0.07 -8.51
C SER A 45 12.44 0.95 -8.13
N ALA A 46 12.42 2.17 -8.66
CA ALA A 46 11.30 3.10 -8.48
C ALA A 46 10.02 2.60 -9.19
N GLU A 47 10.18 1.96 -10.35
CA GLU A 47 9.08 1.38 -11.11
C GLU A 47 8.38 0.27 -10.31
N GLU A 48 9.14 -0.66 -9.71
CA GLU A 48 8.58 -1.72 -8.88
C GLU A 48 7.83 -1.18 -7.65
N LEU A 49 8.34 -0.10 -7.05
CA LEU A 49 7.67 0.59 -5.95
C LEU A 49 6.32 1.18 -6.41
N LEU A 50 6.30 1.87 -7.55
CA LEU A 50 5.08 2.48 -8.09
C LEU A 50 4.05 1.41 -8.52
N GLU A 51 4.48 0.34 -9.18
CA GLU A 51 3.62 -0.80 -9.53
C GLU A 51 2.99 -1.43 -8.28
N SER A 52 3.76 -1.54 -7.19
CA SER A 52 3.26 -2.09 -5.94
C SER A 52 2.18 -1.23 -5.30
N ILE A 53 2.35 0.09 -5.30
CA ILE A 53 1.32 1.03 -4.85
C ILE A 53 0.10 0.97 -5.78
N GLY A 54 0.30 0.93 -7.10
CA GLY A 54 -0.77 0.84 -8.08
C GLY A 54 -1.63 -0.42 -7.92
N ALA A 55 -1.00 -1.57 -7.71
CA ALA A 55 -1.68 -2.84 -7.47
C ALA A 55 -2.51 -2.83 -6.18
N ASP A 56 -1.98 -2.24 -5.11
CA ASP A 56 -2.70 -2.06 -3.85
C ASP A 56 -3.93 -1.14 -4.02
N LEU A 57 -3.77 -0.04 -4.77
CA LEU A 57 -4.87 0.89 -5.07
C LEU A 57 -5.96 0.24 -5.93
N ALA A 58 -5.59 -0.53 -6.96
CA ALA A 58 -6.53 -1.25 -7.81
C ALA A 58 -7.31 -2.32 -7.02
N SER A 59 -6.62 -3.05 -6.13
CA SER A 59 -7.25 -4.03 -5.25
C SER A 59 -8.28 -3.38 -4.31
N ALA A 60 -7.97 -2.22 -3.75
CA ALA A 60 -8.86 -1.49 -2.86
C ALA A 60 -10.10 -0.91 -3.57
N ALA A 61 -10.03 -0.62 -4.88
CA ALA A 61 -11.15 -0.14 -5.66
C ALA A 61 -12.19 -1.25 -5.93
N GLY A 62 -11.73 -2.48 -6.18
CA GLY A 62 -12.63 -3.63 -6.37
C GLY A 62 -13.44 -3.99 -5.13
N GLU A 63 -12.90 -3.73 -3.93
CA GLU A 63 -13.57 -4.02 -2.66
C GLU A 63 -14.62 -2.97 -2.26
N GLN A 64 -14.58 -1.73 -2.78
CA GLN A 64 -15.63 -0.74 -2.55
C GLN A 64 -16.90 -0.99 -3.40
N ALA A 65 -16.73 -1.59 -4.58
CA ALA A 65 -17.85 -1.89 -5.47
C ALA A 65 -18.78 -2.97 -4.91
N ILE A 66 -18.24 -3.95 -4.17
CA ILE A 66 -19.02 -5.02 -3.53
C ILE A 66 -19.77 -4.57 -2.28
N ASP A 67 -19.31 -3.52 -1.60
CA ASP A 67 -19.96 -2.95 -0.40
C ASP A 67 -21.10 -1.99 -0.77
N SER A 68 -21.09 -1.43 -1.99
CA SER A 68 -22.12 -0.51 -2.49
C SER A 68 -23.35 -1.19 -3.09
N ASP A 69 -23.33 -2.52 -3.25
CA ASP A 69 -24.43 -3.32 -3.84
C ASP A 69 -25.26 -4.06 -2.76
N SER A 70 -25.05 -3.70 -1.49
CA SER A 70 -25.79 -4.22 -0.33
C SER A 70 -26.60 -3.10 0.34
N GLU A 71 -27.49 -2.44 -0.40
CA GLU A 71 -28.58 -1.60 0.14
C GLU A 71 -29.95 -2.11 -0.31
#